data_AF-A0A926KWS1-F1
#
_entry.id   AF-A0A926KWS1-F1
#
_cell.length_a   1.000
_cell.length_b   1.000
_cell.length_c   1.000
_cell.angle_alpha   90.00
_cell.angle_beta   90.00
_cell.angle_gamma   90.00
#
_symmetry.space_group_name_H-M   'P 1'
#
loop_
_entity.id
_entity.type
_entity.pdbx_description
1 polymer ?
#
loop_
_entity_poly.entity_id
_entity_poly.type
_entity_poly.pdbx_seq_one_letter_code
_entity_poly.pdbx_strand_id
1 'polypeptide(L)'
;MKISQINIKNFRLLRNLELNLEKDLSLIIGKNNCGKTSLLSILDKFIGSKANTNSFSYDDFNIEFQKDIKEWVESDNVNENISMGLSIMLHRN
;
A
#
# COMPACT_ATOMS: atom_id res chain seq x y z
N MET A 1 12.17 -17.81 -0.31
CA MET A 1 11.58 -17.10 0.84
C MET A 1 10.07 -17.26 0.75
N LYS A 2 9.39 -17.71 1.82
CA LYS A 2 7.93 -17.92 1.81
C LYS A 2 7.26 -16.91 2.72
N ILE A 3 6.41 -16.06 2.15
CA ILE A 3 5.65 -15.05 2.87
C ILE A 3 4.38 -15.73 3.40
N SER A 4 4.07 -15.56 4.67
CA SER A 4 2.87 -16.10 5.31
C SER A 4 1.77 -15.07 5.48
N GLN A 5 2.13 -13.79 5.59
CA GLN A 5 1.17 -12.70 5.73
C GLN A 5 1.71 -11.40 5.12
N ILE A 6 0.80 -10.62 4.55
CA ILE A 6 1.04 -9.30 3.99
C ILE A 6 0.14 -8.31 4.72
N ASN A 7 0.74 -7.25 5.28
CA ASN A 7 0.01 -6.10 5.80
C ASN A 7 0.33 -4.87 4.95
N ILE A 8 -0.70 -4.15 4.50
CA ILE A 8 -0.58 -2.95 3.67
C ILE A 8 -1.34 -1.81 4.34
N LYS A 9 -0.71 -0.62 4.39
CA LYS A 9 -1.36 0.61 4.81
C LYS A 9 -1.20 1.72 3.79
N ASN A 10 -2.25 2.53 3.65
CA ASN A 10 -2.26 3.78 2.89
C ASN A 10 -1.90 3.65 1.40
N PHE A 11 -2.36 2.57 0.74
CA PHE A 11 -2.17 2.38 -0.70
C PHE A 11 -3.48 2.34 -1.48
N ARG A 12 -3.84 3.44 -2.16
CA ARG A 12 -5.09 3.57 -2.93
C ARG A 12 -6.29 3.15 -2.07
N LEU A 13 -7.09 2.17 -2.51
CA LEU A 13 -8.23 1.64 -1.76
C LEU A 13 -7.82 0.74 -0.57
N LEU A 14 -6.57 0.28 -0.51
CA LEU A 14 -6.04 -0.57 0.56
C LEU A 14 -5.56 0.29 1.73
N ARG A 15 -6.52 0.79 2.53
CA ARG A 15 -6.24 1.65 3.69
C ARG A 15 -5.53 0.90 4.81
N ASN A 16 -6.05 -0.28 5.16
CA ASN A 16 -5.48 -1.19 6.15
C ASN A 16 -5.88 -2.62 5.75
N LEU A 17 -5.05 -3.27 4.96
CA LEU A 17 -5.27 -4.63 4.49
C LEU A 17 -4.34 -5.58 5.26
N GLU A 18 -4.92 -6.67 5.76
CA GLU A 18 -4.20 -7.83 6.29
C GLU A 18 -4.61 -9.05 5.46
N LEU A 19 -3.62 -9.76 4.93
CA LEU A 19 -3.83 -10.90 4.05
C LEU A 19 -2.92 -12.05 4.46
N ASN A 20 -3.53 -13.16 4.87
CA ASN A 20 -2.82 -14.41 5.09
C ASN A 20 -2.66 -15.14 3.75
N LEU A 21 -1.47 -15.67 3.52
CA LEU A 21 -1.13 -16.43 2.33
C LEU A 21 -1.12 -17.92 2.64
N GLU A 22 -1.78 -18.67 1.77
CA GLU A 22 -1.78 -20.12 1.80
C GLU A 22 -0.44 -20.69 1.38
N LYS A 23 -0.14 -21.91 1.86
CA LYS A 23 1.13 -22.57 1.56
C LYS A 23 1.31 -22.85 0.08
N ASP A 24 0.25 -23.27 -0.62
CA ASP A 24 0.39 -23.81 -1.97
C ASP A 24 -0.22 -22.89 -3.03
N LEU A 25 -1.43 -22.38 -2.78
CA LEU A 25 -2.11 -21.45 -3.68
C LEU A 25 -2.98 -20.45 -2.90
N SER A 26 -2.67 -19.17 -3.05
CA SER A 26 -3.54 -18.08 -2.58
C SER A 26 -4.37 -17.54 -3.74
N LEU A 27 -5.69 -17.43 -3.57
CA LEU A 27 -6.61 -16.98 -4.61
C LEU A 27 -7.27 -15.66 -4.19
N ILE A 28 -7.12 -14.62 -5.02
CA ILE A 28 -7.68 -13.29 -4.76
C ILE A 28 -8.92 -13.09 -5.66
N ILE A 29 -10.12 -13.12 -5.07
CA ILE A 29 -11.41 -12.97 -5.77
C ILE A 29 -12.16 -11.78 -5.20
N GLY A 30 -12.93 -11.10 -6.06
CA GLY A 30 -13.81 -10.01 -5.66
C GLY A 30 -14.32 -9.23 -6.86
N LYS A 31 -15.23 -8.27 -6.63
CA LYS A 31 -15.74 -7.41 -7.70
C LYS A 31 -14.63 -6.55 -8.32
N ASN A 32 -14.89 -6.02 -9.50
CA ASN A 32 -14.00 -5.03 -10.11
C ASN A 32 -13.86 -3.82 -9.19
N ASN A 33 -12.68 -3.21 -9.22
CA ASN A 33 -12.36 -2.05 -8.39
C ASN A 33 -12.32 -2.28 -6.87
N CYS A 34 -12.29 -3.52 -6.38
CA CYS A 34 -12.14 -3.82 -4.94
C CYS A 34 -10.67 -3.85 -4.44
N GLY A 35 -9.72 -3.30 -5.21
CA GLY A 35 -8.32 -3.25 -4.79
C GLY A 35 -7.45 -4.47 -5.16
N LYS A 36 -7.97 -5.44 -5.94
CA LYS A 36 -7.18 -6.60 -6.42
C LYS A 36 -5.93 -6.19 -7.22
N THR A 37 -6.11 -5.34 -8.23
CA THR A 37 -5.00 -4.80 -9.03
C THR A 37 -4.09 -3.91 -8.19
N SER A 38 -4.65 -3.19 -7.22
CA SER A 38 -3.85 -2.39 -6.28
C SER A 38 -2.93 -3.27 -5.44
N LEU A 39 -3.42 -4.41 -4.93
CA LEU A 39 -2.62 -5.37 -4.18
C LEU A 39 -1.44 -5.90 -5.00
N LEU A 40 -1.67 -6.28 -6.27
CA LEU A 40 -0.57 -6.71 -7.13
C LEU A 40 0.40 -5.56 -7.46
N SER A 41 -0.12 -4.34 -7.66
CA SER A 41 0.70 -3.17 -7.97
C SER A 41 1.62 -2.78 -6.82
N ILE A 42 1.17 -2.80 -5.57
CA ILE A 42 2.03 -2.46 -4.43
C ILE A 42 3.12 -3.52 -4.22
N LEU A 43 2.78 -4.80 -4.42
CA LEU A 43 3.78 -5.88 -4.37
C LEU A 43 4.85 -5.70 -5.46
N ASP A 44 4.45 -5.41 -6.70
CA ASP A 44 5.40 -5.16 -7.79
C ASP A 44 6.28 -3.92 -7.54
N LYS A 45 5.71 -2.87 -6.94
CA LYS A 45 6.44 -1.63 -6.61
C LYS A 45 7.40 -1.77 -5.42
N PHE A 46 7.11 -2.59 -4.41
CA PHE A 46 8.02 -2.77 -3.27
C PHE A 46 9.04 -3.89 -3.44
N ILE A 47 8.62 -5.02 -4.00
CA ILE A 47 9.43 -6.25 -4.02
C ILE A 47 9.52 -6.92 -5.39
N GLY A 48 8.87 -6.35 -6.41
CA GLY A 48 8.88 -6.88 -7.76
C GLY A 48 9.82 -6.12 -8.69
N SER A 49 9.44 -6.08 -9.96
CA SER A 49 10.27 -5.54 -11.05
C SER A 49 10.51 -4.04 -10.93
N LYS A 50 9.64 -3.32 -10.21
CA LYS A 50 9.68 -1.86 -10.05
C LYS A 50 10.29 -1.40 -8.72
N ALA A 51 10.76 -2.33 -7.89
CA ALA A 51 11.36 -2.00 -6.59
C ALA A 51 12.55 -1.03 -6.73
N ASN A 52 13.41 -1.25 -7.72
CA ASN A 52 14.62 -0.46 -7.91
C ASN A 52 14.38 0.91 -8.57
N THR A 53 13.18 1.17 -9.11
CA THR A 53 12.86 2.44 -9.79
C THR A 53 12.14 3.43 -8.90
N ASN A 54 11.83 3.03 -7.65
CA ASN A 54 11.15 3.84 -6.65
C ASN A 54 9.91 4.58 -7.20
N SER A 55 9.10 3.86 -7.98
CA SER A 55 8.04 4.42 -8.85
C SER A 55 6.76 4.86 -8.12
N PHE A 56 6.82 5.18 -6.84
CA PHE A 56 5.66 5.66 -6.08
C PHE A 56 5.29 7.08 -6.52
N SER A 57 3.99 7.33 -6.69
CA SER A 57 3.45 8.65 -7.02
C SER A 57 2.39 9.09 -6.01
N TYR A 58 2.02 10.37 -6.06
CA TYR A 58 0.95 10.93 -5.23
C TYR A 58 -0.35 10.11 -5.30
N ASP A 59 -0.72 9.63 -6.48
CA ASP A 59 -1.94 8.83 -6.70
C ASP A 59 -1.88 7.42 -6.09
N ASP A 60 -0.73 6.98 -5.59
CA ASP A 60 -0.63 5.71 -4.87
C ASP A 60 -1.10 5.80 -3.42
N PHE A 61 -1.14 7.01 -2.84
CA PHE A 61 -1.70 7.21 -1.51
C PHE A 61 -3.22 7.02 -1.52
N ASN A 62 -3.79 6.69 -0.36
CA ASN A 62 -5.25 6.72 -0.22
C ASN A 62 -5.77 8.18 -0.25
N ILE A 63 -7.07 8.34 -0.48
CA ILE A 63 -7.70 9.65 -0.63
C ILE A 63 -7.60 10.48 0.66
N GLU A 64 -7.62 9.83 1.81
CA GLU A 64 -7.46 10.48 3.11
C GLU A 64 -6.09 11.18 3.21
N PHE A 65 -5.01 10.44 2.99
CA PHE A 65 -3.66 10.98 3.09
C PHE A 65 -3.33 11.98 1.98
N GLN A 66 -3.93 11.82 0.80
CA GLN A 66 -3.86 12.83 -0.26
C GLN A 66 -4.44 14.19 0.20
N LYS A 67 -5.55 14.18 0.93
CA LYS A 67 -6.13 15.41 1.50
C LYS A 67 -5.23 16.01 2.56
N ASP A 68 -4.68 15.18 3.45
CA ASP A 68 -3.75 15.63 4.48
C ASP A 68 -2.53 16.32 3.85
N ILE A 69 -1.92 15.71 2.82
CA ILE A 69 -0.80 16.31 2.06
C ILE A 69 -1.22 17.66 1.48
N LYS A 70 -2.40 17.72 0.85
CA LYS A 70 -2.90 18.95 0.24
C LYS A 70 -3.05 20.07 1.27
N GLU A 71 -3.67 19.76 2.41
CA GLU A 71 -3.86 20.72 3.51
C GLU A 71 -2.51 21.22 4.06
N TRP A 72 -1.52 20.34 4.20
CA TRP A 72 -0.17 20.74 4.64
C TRP A 72 0.52 21.68 3.66
N VAL A 73 0.40 21.41 2.36
CA VAL A 73 0.98 22.26 1.31
C VAL A 73 0.29 23.62 1.26
N GLU A 74 -1.03 23.68 1.49
CA GLU A 74 -1.80 24.93 1.45
C GLU A 74 -1.67 25.77 2.73
N SER A 75 -1.40 25.16 3.89
CA SER A 75 -1.39 25.83 5.19
C SER A 75 -0.01 26.31 5.66
N ASP A 76 1.06 26.01 4.93
CA ASP A 76 2.48 26.26 5.29
C ASP A 76 2.85 25.79 6.71
N ASN A 77 2.03 24.88 7.26
CA ASN A 77 2.15 24.29 8.59
C ASN A 77 2.28 22.79 8.44
N VAL A 78 3.52 22.34 8.19
CA VAL A 78 3.83 20.91 8.22
C VAL A 78 3.68 20.43 9.66
N ASN A 79 2.64 19.65 9.92
CA ASN A 79 2.47 19.03 11.22
C ASN A 79 3.57 17.96 11.38
N GLU A 80 4.53 18.18 12.29
CA GLU A 80 5.67 17.26 12.51
C GLU A 80 5.21 15.85 12.94
N ASN A 81 3.94 15.71 13.37
CA ASN A 81 3.29 14.43 13.65
C ASN A 81 2.63 13.82 12.40
N ILE A 82 3.38 13.66 11.31
CA ILE A 82 2.90 12.96 10.10
C ILE A 82 2.62 11.49 10.46
N SER A 83 1.35 11.17 10.69
CA SER A 83 0.87 9.81 10.90
C SER A 83 1.01 8.99 9.61
N MET A 84 2.03 8.13 9.57
CA MET A 84 2.25 6.98 8.67
C MET A 84 2.01 7.23 7.17
N GLY A 85 3.10 7.27 6.40
CA GLY A 85 3.05 7.15 4.95
C GLY A 85 2.59 5.77 4.46
N LEU A 86 2.95 5.46 3.22
CA LEU A 86 2.62 4.19 2.58
C LEU A 86 3.55 3.09 3.11
N SER A 87 3.00 1.96 3.54
CA SER A 87 3.81 0.87 4.09
C SER A 87 3.32 -0.52 3.69
N ILE A 88 4.28 -1.44 3.56
CA ILE A 88 4.05 -2.87 3.44
C ILE A 88 4.89 -3.60 4.49
N MET A 89 4.31 -4.61 5.13
CA MET A 89 4.98 -5.50 6.07
C MET A 89 4.75 -6.94 5.64
N LEU A 90 5.85 -7.69 5.49
CA LEU A 90 5.84 -9.06 4.99
C LEU A 90 6.33 -9.98 6.11
N HIS A 91 5.43 -10.85 6.58
CA HIS A 91 5.76 -11.83 7.60
C HIS A 91 6.21 -13.13 6.94
N ARG A 92 7.11 -13.83 7.60
CA ARG A 92 7.66 -15.11 7.16
C ARG A 92 7.39 -16.16 8.24
N ASN A 93 7.23 -17.41 7.80
CA ASN A 93 7.30 -18.55 8.70
C ASN A 93 8.74 -18.93 8.98
#